data_AF-V4JVV2-F1
#
_entry.id   AF-V4JVV2-F1
#
_cell.length_a   1.000
_cell.length_b   1.000
_cell.length_c   1.000
_cell.angle_alpha   90.00
_cell.angle_beta   90.00
_cell.angle_gamma   90.00
#
_symmetry.space_group_name_H-M   'P 1'
#
loop_
_entity.id
_entity.type
_entity.pdbx_description
1 polymer ?
#
loop_
_entity_poly.entity_id
_entity_poly.type
_entity_poly.pdbx_seq_one_letter_code
_entity_poly.pdbx_strand_id
1 'polypeptide(L)'
;MAFSEDFPPEIRKDVKRRSRKRRMAKKKDLEELISVATRAAHVARDKGFYIASPEAIQCVEVLRIIRSLPLTPRLITKTDAFRALQFLAKNGNPKIRSESKSVVNHWKRIFANEINYS
;
A
#
# COMPACT_ATOMS: atom_id res chain seq x y z
N MET A 1 -1.64 -24.10 52.08
CA MET A 1 -2.19 -23.23 51.02
C MET A 1 -1.11 -23.06 49.97
N ALA A 2 -1.21 -23.78 48.86
CA ALA A 2 -0.27 -23.74 47.75
C ALA A 2 -0.87 -22.86 46.65
N PHE A 3 -0.29 -21.69 46.42
CA PHE A 3 -0.57 -20.87 45.25
C PHE A 3 0.51 -21.17 44.21
N SER A 4 0.24 -22.15 43.36
CA SER A 4 0.99 -22.30 42.11
C SER A 4 0.15 -21.65 41.01
N GLU A 5 0.34 -20.35 40.81
CA GLU A 5 -0.19 -19.67 39.64
C GLU A 5 0.59 -20.14 38.41
N ASP A 6 -0.10 -20.94 37.61
CA ASP A 6 0.31 -21.45 36.31
C ASP A 6 0.33 -20.29 35.31
N PHE A 7 1.45 -19.55 35.28
CA PHE A 7 1.65 -18.48 34.29
C PHE A 7 2.03 -19.08 32.93
N PRO A 8 1.31 -18.75 31.85
CA PRO A 8 1.64 -19.26 30.52
C PRO A 8 2.99 -18.70 30.04
N PRO A 9 3.75 -19.44 29.22
CA PRO A 9 5.05 -18.98 28.74
C PRO A 9 4.88 -17.68 27.94
N GLU A 10 5.62 -16.65 28.35
CA GLU A 10 5.78 -15.42 27.57
C GLU A 10 6.33 -15.77 26.18
N ILE A 11 5.45 -15.78 25.18
CA ILE A 11 5.83 -15.86 23.77
C ILE A 11 6.55 -14.54 23.46
N ARG A 12 7.87 -14.53 23.65
CA ARG A 12 8.75 -13.49 23.15
C ARG A 12 8.63 -13.47 21.63
N LYS A 13 7.82 -12.53 21.14
CA LYS A 13 7.75 -12.20 19.71
C LYS A 13 9.05 -11.50 19.34
N ASP A 14 10.11 -12.28 19.13
CA ASP A 14 11.27 -11.86 18.35
C ASP A 14 10.86 -11.75 16.87
N VAL A 15 9.96 -10.82 16.58
CA VAL A 15 9.84 -10.27 15.23
C VAL A 15 11.08 -9.44 15.03
N LYS A 16 12.16 -10.12 14.66
CA LYS A 16 13.40 -9.55 14.15
C LYS A 16 12.98 -8.62 13.02
N ARG A 17 12.75 -7.34 13.35
CA ARG A 17 12.51 -6.25 12.41
C ARG A 17 13.76 -6.19 11.58
N ARG A 18 13.77 -6.98 10.50
CA ARG A 18 14.83 -7.00 9.52
C ARG A 18 14.79 -5.61 8.92
N SER A 19 15.63 -4.72 9.46
CA SER A 19 15.96 -3.44 8.88
C SER A 19 16.67 -3.72 7.55
N ARG A 20 15.89 -4.15 6.56
CA ARG A 20 16.32 -4.12 5.17
C ARG A 20 16.44 -2.63 4.89
N LYS A 21 17.67 -2.12 4.87
CA LYS A 21 18.03 -0.82 4.29
C LYS A 21 17.11 -0.60 3.09
N ARG A 22 16.07 0.22 3.25
CA ARG A 22 14.98 0.34 2.28
C ARG A 22 15.58 0.98 1.04
N ARG A 23 16.00 0.14 0.08
CA ARG A 23 16.50 0.63 -1.21
C ARG A 23 15.39 1.49 -1.81
N MET A 24 15.74 2.68 -2.25
CA MET A 24 14.80 3.59 -2.93
C MET A 24 14.09 2.81 -4.02
N ALA A 25 12.77 2.97 -4.14
CA ALA A 25 12.06 2.32 -5.23
C ALA A 25 12.57 2.84 -6.57
N LYS A 26 12.64 1.97 -7.58
CA LYS A 26 12.98 2.37 -8.94
C LYS A 26 11.71 2.76 -9.69
N LYS A 27 11.89 3.57 -10.73
CA LYS A 27 10.79 4.00 -11.62
C LYS A 27 10.04 2.80 -12.21
N LYS A 28 10.79 1.85 -12.78
CA LYS A 28 10.23 0.63 -13.40
C LYS A 28 9.39 -0.18 -12.40
N ASP A 29 9.91 -0.40 -11.19
CA ASP A 29 9.19 -1.14 -10.14
C ASP A 29 7.87 -0.46 -9.76
N LEU A 30 7.87 0.87 -9.66
CA LEU A 30 6.65 1.64 -9.37
C LEU A 30 5.63 1.55 -10.51
N GLU A 31 6.08 1.71 -11.77
CA GLU A 31 5.22 1.61 -12.95
C GLU A 31 4.61 0.21 -13.09
N GLU A 32 5.38 -0.83 -12.82
CA GLU A 32 4.91 -2.21 -12.83
C GLU A 32 3.82 -2.44 -11.78
N LEU A 33 4.05 -2.02 -10.52
CA LEU A 33 3.06 -2.13 -9.46
C LEU A 33 1.77 -1.38 -9.80
N ILE A 34 1.87 -0.19 -10.39
CA ILE A 34 0.70 0.57 -10.82
C ILE A 34 -0.05 -0.14 -11.95
N SER A 35 0.66 -0.71 -12.91
CA SER A 35 0.07 -1.50 -13.99
C SER A 35 -0.66 -2.74 -13.46
N VAL A 36 -0.07 -3.46 -12.50
CA VAL A 36 -0.71 -4.60 -11.83
C VAL A 36 -1.96 -4.15 -11.06
N ALA A 37 -1.87 -3.10 -10.25
CA ALA A 37 -3.02 -2.60 -9.49
C ALA A 37 -4.16 -2.15 -10.40
N THR A 38 -3.84 -1.49 -11.51
CA THR A 38 -4.84 -0.98 -12.47
C THR A 38 -5.56 -2.14 -13.17
N ARG A 39 -4.81 -3.12 -13.69
CA ARG A 39 -5.40 -4.32 -14.31
C ARG A 39 -6.28 -5.10 -13.34
N ALA A 40 -5.79 -5.34 -12.12
CA ALA A 40 -6.54 -6.03 -11.09
C ALA A 40 -7.83 -5.29 -10.72
N ALA A 41 -7.79 -3.96 -10.64
CA ALA A 41 -8.98 -3.14 -10.37
C ALA A 41 -10.01 -3.17 -11.50
N HIS A 42 -9.57 -3.26 -12.77
CA HIS A 42 -10.46 -3.43 -13.91
C HIS A 42 -11.18 -4.78 -13.87
N VAL A 43 -10.44 -5.87 -13.67
CA VAL A 43 -11.05 -7.21 -13.59
C VAL A 43 -11.99 -7.32 -12.39
N ALA A 44 -11.60 -6.75 -11.24
CA ALA A 44 -12.46 -6.71 -10.06
C ALA A 44 -13.77 -5.93 -10.31
N ARG A 45 -13.69 -4.83 -11.07
CA ARG A 45 -14.86 -4.02 -11.44
C ARG A 45 -15.85 -4.83 -12.26
N ASP A 46 -15.36 -5.60 -13.22
CA ASP A 46 -16.21 -6.37 -14.14
C ASP A 46 -16.95 -7.51 -13.43
N LYS A 47 -16.43 -7.96 -12.27
CA LYS A 47 -17.10 -8.94 -11.40
C LYS A 47 -18.20 -8.32 -10.52
N GLY A 48 -18.09 -7.04 -10.19
CA GLY A 48 -19.06 -6.31 -9.38
C GLY A 48 -18.44 -5.59 -8.18
N PHE A 49 -19.09 -4.51 -7.74
CA PHE A 49 -18.51 -3.57 -6.77
C PHE A 49 -18.39 -4.12 -5.35
N TYR A 50 -19.30 -4.99 -4.92
CA TYR A 50 -19.36 -5.49 -3.55
C TYR A 50 -18.79 -6.91 -3.40
N ILE A 51 -18.11 -7.40 -4.43
CA ILE A 51 -17.52 -8.75 -4.43
C ILE A 51 -16.06 -8.67 -3.97
N ALA A 52 -15.70 -9.52 -3.02
CA ALA A 52 -14.32 -9.74 -2.60
C ALA A 52 -13.62 -10.69 -3.58
N SER A 53 -13.44 -10.26 -4.82
CA SER A 53 -12.78 -11.08 -5.84
C SER A 53 -11.26 -11.20 -5.55
N PRO A 54 -10.61 -12.26 -6.04
CA PRO A 54 -9.16 -12.40 -5.93
C PRO A 54 -8.39 -11.19 -6.47
N GLU A 55 -8.88 -10.56 -7.52
CA GLU A 55 -8.29 -9.36 -8.13
C GLU A 55 -8.50 -8.11 -7.26
N ALA A 56 -9.63 -8.01 -6.56
CA ALA A 56 -9.83 -6.94 -5.58
C ALA A 56 -8.82 -7.07 -4.44
N ILE A 57 -8.59 -8.29 -3.96
CA ILE A 57 -7.59 -8.59 -2.92
C ILE A 57 -6.19 -8.26 -3.43
N GLN A 58 -5.82 -8.74 -4.62
CA GLN A 58 -4.53 -8.46 -5.25
C GLN A 58 -4.30 -6.96 -5.44
N CYS A 59 -5.31 -6.22 -5.92
CA CYS A 59 -5.22 -4.76 -6.07
C CYS A 59 -4.91 -4.09 -4.73
N VAL A 60 -5.61 -4.48 -3.67
CA VAL A 60 -5.40 -3.95 -2.31
C VAL A 60 -4.01 -4.27 -1.78
N GLU A 61 -3.50 -5.49 -1.98
CA GLU A 61 -2.15 -5.88 -1.58
C GLU A 61 -1.09 -5.05 -2.30
N VAL A 62 -1.23 -4.86 -3.61
CA VAL A 62 -0.32 -4.04 -4.40
C VAL A 62 -0.35 -2.58 -3.95
N LEU A 63 -1.53 -2.03 -3.67
CA LEU A 63 -1.66 -0.67 -3.10
C LEU A 63 -0.93 -0.54 -1.75
N ARG A 64 -0.95 -1.58 -0.91
CA ARG A 64 -0.20 -1.59 0.36
C ARG A 64 1.30 -1.65 0.14
N ILE A 65 1.76 -2.42 -0.85
CA ILE A 65 3.17 -2.46 -1.25
C ILE A 65 3.60 -1.06 -1.70
N ILE A 66 2.85 -0.44 -2.62
CA ILE A 66 3.13 0.91 -3.13
C ILE A 66 3.24 1.93 -2.00
N ARG A 67 2.32 1.89 -1.02
CA ARG A 67 2.36 2.78 0.15
C ARG A 67 3.59 2.57 1.04
N SER A 68 4.14 1.36 1.07
CA SER A 68 5.31 1.02 1.91
C SER A 68 6.66 1.37 1.27
N LEU A 69 6.66 1.67 -0.02
CA LEU A 69 7.88 1.98 -0.77
C LEU A 69 8.53 3.29 -0.28
N PRO A 70 9.86 3.33 -0.14
CA PRO A 70 10.59 4.58 -0.01
C PRO A 70 10.54 5.32 -1.35
N LEU A 71 9.64 6.29 -1.47
CA LEU A 71 9.45 7.10 -2.68
C LEU A 71 9.94 8.53 -2.45
N THR A 72 10.53 9.11 -3.49
CA THR A 72 10.80 10.55 -3.54
C THR A 72 9.73 11.25 -4.37
N PRO A 73 9.42 12.52 -4.07
CA PRO A 73 8.54 13.34 -4.90
C PRO A 73 8.92 13.34 -6.38
N ARG A 74 10.23 13.49 -6.67
CA ARG A 74 10.79 13.43 -8.03
C ARG A 74 10.47 12.11 -8.74
N LEU A 75 10.44 10.99 -8.03
CA LEU A 75 10.11 9.70 -8.62
C LEU A 75 8.61 9.64 -8.95
N ILE A 76 7.77 10.11 -8.03
CA ILE A 76 6.31 10.14 -8.21
C ILE A 76 5.94 11.02 -9.41
N THR A 77 6.50 12.23 -9.52
CA THR A 77 6.19 13.18 -10.60
C THR A 77 6.71 12.75 -11.97
N LYS A 78 7.75 11.90 -12.04
CA LYS A 78 8.28 11.33 -13.29
C LYS A 78 7.44 10.16 -13.85
N THR A 79 6.36 9.80 -13.18
CA THR A 79 5.46 8.69 -13.54
C THR A 79 4.02 9.15 -13.54
N ASP A 80 3.16 8.50 -14.32
CA ASP A 80 1.70 8.71 -14.25
C ASP A 80 1.04 8.02 -13.04
N ALA A 81 1.86 7.50 -12.11
CA ALA A 81 1.40 6.71 -10.98
C ALA A 81 0.41 7.46 -10.09
N PHE A 82 0.63 8.77 -9.87
CA PHE A 82 -0.27 9.56 -9.03
C PHE A 82 -1.65 9.73 -9.68
N ARG A 83 -1.69 9.93 -11.01
CA ARG A 83 -2.94 10.02 -11.78
C ARG A 83 -3.70 8.69 -11.74
N ALA A 84 -3.01 7.57 -11.92
CA ALA A 84 -3.60 6.24 -11.82
C ALA A 84 -4.20 5.98 -10.43
N LEU A 85 -3.50 6.34 -9.35
CA LEU A 85 -4.02 6.22 -7.98
C LEU A 85 -5.26 7.08 -7.73
N GLN A 86 -5.33 8.29 -8.30
CA GLN A 86 -6.53 9.13 -8.20
C GLN A 86 -7.73 8.50 -8.92
N PHE A 87 -7.50 7.81 -10.03
CA PHE A 87 -8.55 7.06 -10.72
C PHE A 87 -9.03 5.87 -9.86
N LEU A 88 -8.10 5.09 -9.29
CA LEU A 88 -8.43 3.99 -8.38
C LEU A 88 -9.14 4.48 -7.10
N ALA A 89 -8.85 5.69 -6.64
CA ALA A 89 -9.55 6.33 -5.51
C ALA A 89 -11.02 6.69 -5.81
N LYS A 90 -11.49 6.51 -7.06
CA LYS A 90 -12.90 6.62 -7.47
C LYS A 90 -13.51 5.26 -7.83
N ASN A 91 -12.82 4.14 -7.56
CA ASN A 91 -13.31 2.81 -7.90
C ASN A 91 -14.64 2.51 -7.18
N GLY A 92 -15.52 1.76 -7.84
CA GLY A 92 -16.80 1.33 -7.27
C GLY A 92 -16.62 0.38 -6.08
N ASN A 93 -15.58 -0.47 -6.13
CA ASN A 93 -15.25 -1.35 -5.01
C ASN A 93 -14.77 -0.52 -3.80
N PRO A 94 -15.48 -0.59 -2.66
CA PRO A 94 -15.22 0.27 -1.51
C PRO A 94 -13.84 0.00 -0.89
N LYS A 95 -13.33 -1.23 -0.96
CA LYS A 95 -12.03 -1.60 -0.39
C LYS A 95 -10.89 -1.03 -1.23
N ILE A 96 -10.94 -1.22 -2.54
CA ILE A 96 -9.96 -0.63 -3.48
C ILE A 96 -9.95 0.89 -3.31
N ARG A 97 -11.14 1.50 -3.33
CA ARG A 97 -11.30 2.95 -3.15
C ARG A 97 -10.66 3.46 -1.86
N SER A 98 -10.93 2.81 -0.73
CA SER A 98 -10.39 3.21 0.57
C SER A 98 -8.87 3.10 0.61
N GLU A 99 -8.32 2.00 0.10
CA GLU A 99 -6.87 1.77 0.11
C GLU A 99 -6.16 2.72 -0.87
N SER A 100 -6.72 2.98 -2.05
CA SER A 100 -6.18 3.97 -2.98
C SER A 100 -6.16 5.39 -2.40
N LYS A 101 -7.24 5.82 -1.71
CA LYS A 101 -7.26 7.11 -0.99
C LYS A 101 -6.15 7.18 0.07
N SER A 102 -5.90 6.09 0.78
CA SER A 102 -4.82 5.98 1.77
C SER A 102 -3.44 6.16 1.12
N VAL A 103 -3.19 5.57 -0.06
CA VAL A 103 -1.94 5.79 -0.81
C VAL A 103 -1.82 7.25 -1.27
N VAL A 104 -2.87 7.82 -1.86
CA VAL A 104 -2.89 9.22 -2.32
C VAL A 104 -2.57 10.18 -1.17
N ASN A 105 -3.19 9.99 -0.01
CA ASN A 105 -2.94 10.81 1.17
C ASN A 105 -1.50 10.65 1.69
N HIS A 106 -0.95 9.43 1.64
CA HIS A 106 0.44 9.20 1.99
C HIS A 106 1.39 9.97 1.05
N TRP A 107 1.15 9.92 -0.25
CA TRP A 107 1.98 10.62 -1.23
C TRP A 107 1.87 12.14 -1.13
N LYS A 108 0.67 12.67 -0.84
CA LYS A 108 0.50 14.10 -0.51
C LYS A 108 1.37 14.54 0.68
N ARG A 109 1.50 13.70 1.71
CA ARG A 109 2.41 13.96 2.84
C ARG A 109 3.88 13.92 2.43
N ILE A 110 4.26 13.01 1.52
CA ILE A 110 5.62 12.97 0.96
C ILE A 110 5.95 14.29 0.24
N PHE A 111 5.02 14.82 -0.57
CA PHE A 111 5.17 16.12 -1.22
C PHE A 111 5.25 17.28 -0.21
N ALA A 112 4.36 17.31 0.77
CA ALA A 112 4.35 18.36 1.79
C ALA A 112 5.64 18.39 2.62
N ASN A 113 6.19 17.22 2.93
CA ASN A 113 7.45 17.13 3.66
C ASN A 113 8.63 17.65 2.82
N GLU A 114 8.65 17.49 1.50
CA GLU A 114 9.71 18.09 0.66
C GLU A 114 9.70 19.62 0.72
N ILE A 115 8.51 20.22 0.74
CA ILE A 115 8.33 21.68 0.79
C ILE A 115 8.81 22.26 2.14
N ASN A 116 8.65 21.55 3.25
CA ASN A 116 9.06 22.03 4.57
C ASN A 116 10.58 21.98 4.82
N TYR A 117 11.36 21.34 3.93
CA TYR A 117 12.82 21.25 4.01
C TYR A 117 13.54 21.94 2.83
N SER A 118 12.80 22.70 2.01
CA SER A 118 13.33 23.49 0.88
C SER A 118 13.32 24.96 1.22
#